data_AF-A0A820BLF8-F1
#
_entry.id   AF-A0A820BLF8-F1
#
_cell.length_a   1.000
_cell.length_b   1.000
_cell.length_c   1.000
_cell.angle_alpha   90.00
_cell.angle_beta   90.00
_cell.angle_gamma   90.00
#
_symmetry.space_group_name_H-M   'P 1'
#
loop_
_entity.id
_entity.type
_entity.pdbx_description
1 polymer ?
#
loop_
_entity_poly.entity_id
_entity_poly.type
_entity_poly.pdbx_seq_one_letter_code
_entity_poly.pdbx_strand_id
1 'polypeptide(L)'
;MASGCEFQFMEYVAEQSIDPNLVCSICHKAFNDPVCTPCDHTFGRACITHWLDVSANHSCPVCVESPLTVDKLTVASRLLRNMLDPLRVTCTLCGQTDLQRGNFEHHLNKVCSKMVIECIASDIKCPWQGIRDELQDHVRTCVFELLRPVLSSIIAENRKLNDQVRQHEDEINKLKQALNPLQIAPRSEYGDDSDDTSSIASEISTTDNGVKEEDTIYIRNLPATVKFNDLFDLFSKFGRIKFNPNNKKTDIFILKNKQKKDGPCGAKVAFVDKESADAAVLAYNGKHIQQWNTRIQVNISYRKRKNPAYFSGAHFQDNAHASQEAKPTADHEKFSRQAPNVATTVNPPTSQPEKTQRTKKNK
;
A
#
# COMPACT_ATOMS: atom_id res chain seq x y z
N MET A 1 -8.02 -8.02 9.26
CA MET A 1 -7.33 -8.06 10.57
C MET A 1 -7.95 -6.98 11.45
N ALA A 2 -8.94 -7.32 12.27
CA ALA A 2 -9.59 -6.39 13.21
C ALA A 2 -10.41 -7.20 14.23
N SER A 3 -9.73 -7.82 15.20
CA SER A 3 -10.36 -8.72 16.20
C SER A 3 -9.54 -8.78 17.49
N GLY A 4 -8.98 -7.64 17.93
CA GLY A 4 -8.01 -7.61 19.03
C GLY A 4 -7.92 -6.32 19.85
N CYS A 5 -8.79 -5.33 19.64
CA CYS A 5 -8.72 -4.02 20.31
C CYS A 5 -10.05 -3.52 20.91
N GLU A 6 -11.08 -4.36 21.04
CA GLU A 6 -12.44 -3.88 21.38
C GLU A 6 -12.56 -3.21 22.77
N PHE A 7 -11.62 -3.47 23.70
CA PHE A 7 -11.79 -3.08 25.11
C PHE A 7 -10.55 -2.48 25.79
N GLN A 8 -9.52 -2.05 25.04
CA GLN A 8 -8.29 -1.48 25.63
C GLN A 8 -8.49 -0.07 26.25
N PHE A 9 -9.62 0.59 25.96
CA PHE A 9 -9.89 1.98 26.31
C PHE A 9 -11.09 2.18 27.25
N MET A 10 -11.56 1.11 27.91
CA MET A 10 -12.68 1.19 28.86
C MET A 10 -12.31 0.65 30.25
N GLU A 11 -12.91 1.23 31.27
CA GLU A 11 -12.91 0.73 32.65
C GLU A 11 -14.35 0.63 33.17
N TYR A 12 -14.68 -0.34 34.03
CA TYR A 12 -16.02 -0.45 34.58
C TYR A 12 -16.23 0.57 35.72
N VAL A 13 -17.36 1.28 35.70
CA VAL A 13 -17.70 2.30 36.72
C VAL A 13 -17.79 1.71 38.13
N ALA A 14 -18.22 0.46 38.24
CA ALA A 14 -18.34 -0.27 39.50
C ALA A 14 -18.01 -1.76 39.28
N GLU A 15 -16.73 -2.08 39.06
CA GLU A 15 -16.27 -3.44 38.78
C GLU A 15 -16.67 -4.44 39.88
N GLN A 16 -16.68 -4.01 41.15
CA GLN A 16 -17.04 -4.85 42.30
C GLN A 16 -18.56 -5.07 42.47
N SER A 17 -19.41 -4.35 41.71
CA SER A 17 -20.86 -4.56 41.70
C SER A 17 -21.36 -5.28 40.45
N ILE A 18 -20.46 -5.85 39.64
CA ILE A 18 -20.83 -6.72 38.52
C ILE A 18 -21.29 -8.06 39.09
N ASP A 19 -22.41 -8.57 38.57
CA ASP A 19 -22.97 -9.86 38.97
C ASP A 19 -21.90 -10.99 38.83
N PRO A 20 -21.64 -11.80 39.87
CA PRO A 20 -20.70 -12.92 39.78
C PRO A 20 -21.02 -13.93 38.66
N ASN A 21 -22.26 -14.02 38.19
CA ASN A 21 -22.65 -14.84 37.04
C ASN A 21 -22.21 -14.24 35.69
N LEU A 22 -21.70 -13.00 35.69
CA LEU A 22 -21.18 -12.29 34.52
C LEU A 22 -19.65 -12.18 34.49
N VAL A 23 -18.94 -12.81 35.43
CA VAL A 23 -17.46 -12.83 35.47
C VAL A 23 -16.89 -14.20 35.12
N CYS A 24 -15.72 -14.21 34.48
CA CYS A 24 -15.02 -15.43 34.10
C CYS A 24 -14.28 -16.05 35.29
N SER A 25 -14.52 -17.33 35.58
CA SER A 25 -13.90 -18.05 36.71
C SER A 25 -12.37 -18.20 36.64
N ILE A 26 -11.74 -17.91 35.49
CA ILE A 26 -10.28 -17.99 35.31
C ILE A 26 -9.59 -16.67 35.67
N CYS A 27 -10.17 -15.53 35.29
CA CYS A 27 -9.54 -14.20 35.46
C CYS A 27 -10.30 -13.26 36.41
N HIS A 28 -11.46 -13.69 36.90
CA HIS A 28 -12.37 -12.97 37.80
C HIS A 28 -12.85 -11.59 37.30
N LYS A 29 -12.74 -11.34 35.99
CA LYS A 29 -13.24 -10.12 35.32
C LYS A 29 -14.52 -10.41 34.54
N ALA A 30 -15.33 -9.37 34.33
CA ALA A 30 -16.51 -9.42 33.49
C ALA A 30 -16.20 -10.01 32.11
N PHE A 31 -17.09 -10.86 31.59
CA PHE A 31 -16.84 -11.60 30.36
C PHE A 31 -16.49 -10.69 29.17
N ASN A 32 -15.35 -10.97 28.56
CA ASN A 32 -14.97 -10.48 27.23
C ASN A 32 -14.97 -11.67 26.26
N ASP A 33 -15.63 -11.52 25.11
CA ASP A 33 -15.97 -12.58 24.14
C ASP A 33 -16.30 -13.93 24.82
N PRO A 34 -17.44 -14.02 25.53
CA PRO A 34 -17.81 -15.23 26.25
C PRO A 34 -18.08 -16.42 25.32
N VAL A 35 -17.52 -17.55 25.70
CA VAL A 35 -17.70 -18.86 25.07
C VAL A 35 -18.14 -19.90 26.08
N CYS A 36 -18.99 -20.83 25.65
CA CYS A 36 -19.49 -21.93 26.46
C CYS A 36 -18.81 -23.24 26.03
N THR A 37 -18.44 -24.04 27.03
CA THR A 37 -17.98 -25.43 26.86
C THR A 37 -19.17 -26.38 26.64
N PRO A 38 -18.97 -27.61 26.15
CA PRO A 38 -20.05 -28.61 26.04
C PRO A 38 -20.65 -29.08 27.37
N CYS A 39 -20.02 -28.74 28.51
CA CYS A 39 -20.55 -28.95 29.86
C CYS A 39 -21.12 -27.64 30.45
N ASP A 40 -21.64 -26.75 29.61
CA ASP A 40 -22.33 -25.49 29.91
C ASP A 40 -21.58 -24.44 30.76
N HIS A 41 -20.30 -24.68 31.08
CA HIS A 41 -19.46 -23.68 31.75
C HIS A 41 -18.99 -22.59 30.78
N THR A 42 -19.06 -21.34 31.22
CA THR A 42 -18.76 -20.15 30.40
C THR A 42 -17.46 -19.47 30.83
N PHE A 43 -16.63 -19.11 29.85
CA PHE A 43 -15.34 -18.45 30.03
C PHE A 43 -15.16 -17.33 29.00
N GLY A 44 -14.29 -16.35 29.26
CA GLY A 44 -13.84 -15.45 28.18
C GLY A 44 -12.91 -16.21 27.22
N ARG A 45 -13.07 -16.07 25.90
CA ARG A 45 -12.36 -16.89 24.89
C ARG A 45 -10.86 -16.95 25.15
N ALA A 46 -10.20 -15.80 25.30
CA ALA A 46 -8.76 -15.74 25.54
C ALA A 46 -8.30 -16.54 26.77
N CYS A 47 -9.12 -16.58 27.83
CA CYS A 47 -8.79 -17.31 29.06
C CYS A 47 -8.87 -18.83 28.87
N ILE A 48 -9.93 -19.34 28.26
CA ILE A 48 -10.08 -20.79 28.03
C ILE A 48 -9.17 -21.30 26.92
N THR A 49 -8.92 -20.52 25.86
CA THR A 49 -7.91 -20.84 24.84
C THR A 49 -6.52 -20.92 25.46
N HIS A 50 -6.13 -19.98 26.34
CA HIS A 50 -4.84 -20.04 27.04
C HIS A 50 -4.73 -21.27 27.97
N TRP A 51 -5.82 -21.62 28.69
CA TRP A 51 -5.87 -22.81 29.53
C TRP A 51 -5.67 -24.10 28.73
N LEU A 52 -6.31 -24.23 27.56
CA LEU A 52 -6.24 -25.44 26.74
C LEU A 52 -4.94 -25.54 25.95
N ASP A 53 -4.54 -24.47 25.24
CA ASP A 53 -3.42 -24.51 24.29
C ASP A 53 -2.06 -24.27 24.96
N VAL A 54 -1.97 -23.32 25.90
CA VAL A 54 -0.68 -22.87 26.47
C VAL A 54 -0.34 -23.65 27.74
N SER A 55 -1.32 -23.97 28.58
CA SER A 55 -1.11 -24.78 29.79
C SER A 55 -1.19 -26.29 29.53
N ALA A 56 -1.41 -26.71 28.28
CA ALA A 56 -1.57 -28.10 27.85
C ALA A 56 -2.64 -28.89 28.63
N ASN A 57 -3.68 -28.21 29.13
CA ASN A 57 -4.81 -28.86 29.77
C ASN A 57 -5.84 -29.28 28.72
N HIS A 58 -6.54 -30.38 28.96
CA HIS A 58 -7.52 -30.93 28.01
C HIS A 58 -8.89 -31.16 28.65
N SER A 59 -9.26 -30.31 29.61
CA SER A 59 -10.51 -30.43 30.38
C SER A 59 -11.03 -29.06 30.83
N CYS A 60 -12.31 -29.00 31.21
CA CYS A 60 -12.94 -27.80 31.76
C CYS A 60 -12.32 -27.43 33.12
N PRO A 61 -11.92 -26.15 33.36
CA PRO A 61 -11.36 -25.70 34.65
C PRO A 61 -12.25 -25.91 35.89
N VAL A 62 -13.57 -26.09 35.70
CA VAL A 62 -14.55 -26.12 36.81
C VAL A 62 -14.97 -27.55 37.16
N CYS A 63 -15.40 -28.35 36.17
CA CYS A 63 -15.86 -29.72 36.41
C CYS A 63 -14.82 -30.81 36.09
N VAL A 64 -13.74 -30.49 35.38
CA VAL A 64 -12.69 -31.44 34.93
C VAL A 64 -13.24 -32.59 34.06
N GLU A 65 -14.47 -32.45 33.53
CA GLU A 65 -15.11 -33.46 32.70
C GLU A 65 -14.60 -33.43 31.24
N SER A 66 -14.36 -34.64 30.71
CA SER A 66 -14.13 -34.97 29.29
C SER A 66 -12.98 -34.24 28.55
N PRO A 67 -12.47 -34.82 27.45
CA PRO A 67 -11.50 -34.15 26.59
C PRO A 67 -12.08 -32.89 25.93
N LEU A 68 -11.70 -31.72 26.44
CA LEU A 68 -12.06 -30.40 25.93
C LEU A 68 -10.93 -29.87 25.03
N THR A 69 -11.32 -29.31 23.89
CA THR A 69 -10.43 -28.72 22.87
C THR A 69 -11.08 -27.45 22.32
N VAL A 70 -10.28 -26.52 21.77
CA VAL A 70 -10.75 -25.16 21.40
C VAL A 70 -11.83 -25.17 20.31
N ASP A 71 -11.82 -26.16 19.42
CA ASP A 71 -12.85 -26.40 18.38
C ASP A 71 -14.24 -26.73 18.94
N LYS A 72 -14.32 -27.24 20.17
CA LYS A 72 -15.59 -27.59 20.84
C LYS A 72 -16.22 -26.42 21.59
N LEU A 73 -15.58 -25.24 21.58
CA LEU A 73 -16.08 -24.05 22.26
C LEU A 73 -17.14 -23.35 21.40
N THR A 74 -18.32 -23.16 21.96
CA THR A 74 -19.42 -22.44 21.31
C THR A 74 -19.44 -20.98 21.73
N VAL A 75 -19.92 -20.07 20.87
CA VAL A 75 -20.16 -18.67 21.27
C VAL A 75 -21.31 -18.64 22.27
N ALA A 76 -21.15 -17.91 23.39
CA ALA A 76 -22.17 -17.89 24.43
C ALA A 76 -23.52 -17.35 23.95
N SER A 77 -24.58 -17.62 24.72
CA SER A 77 -25.95 -17.23 24.39
C SER A 77 -26.09 -15.70 24.20
N ARG A 78 -27.06 -15.29 23.39
CA ARG A 78 -27.40 -13.86 23.22
C ARG A 78 -27.84 -13.23 24.54
N LEU A 79 -28.48 -13.99 25.42
CA LEU A 79 -28.94 -13.52 26.73
C LEU A 79 -27.76 -13.02 27.58
N LEU A 80 -26.65 -13.77 27.62
CA LEU A 80 -25.47 -13.36 28.38
C LEU A 80 -24.87 -12.04 27.87
N ARG A 81 -24.78 -11.86 26.54
CA ARG A 81 -24.37 -10.56 25.95
C ARG A 81 -25.33 -9.44 26.34
N ASN A 82 -26.63 -9.66 26.18
CA ASN A 82 -27.66 -8.68 26.58
C ASN A 82 -27.62 -8.31 28.08
N MET A 83 -27.07 -9.15 28.96
CA MET A 83 -26.84 -8.84 30.38
C MET A 83 -25.55 -8.05 30.62
N LEU A 84 -24.52 -8.25 29.79
CA LEU A 84 -23.25 -7.52 29.86
C LEU A 84 -23.34 -6.13 29.24
N ASP A 85 -24.09 -5.97 28.14
CA ASP A 85 -24.15 -4.73 27.36
C ASP A 85 -24.66 -3.48 28.14
N PRO A 86 -25.61 -3.60 29.09
CA PRO A 86 -26.03 -2.48 29.94
C PRO A 86 -25.02 -2.07 31.02
N LEU A 87 -23.99 -2.87 31.29
CA LEU A 87 -22.96 -2.56 32.29
C LEU A 87 -22.30 -1.21 31.97
N ARG A 88 -22.03 -0.43 33.02
CA ARG A 88 -21.52 0.94 32.87
C ARG A 88 -20.01 1.00 32.87
N VAL A 89 -19.48 1.72 31.89
CA VAL A 89 -18.05 1.90 31.66
C VAL A 89 -17.70 3.39 31.50
N THR A 90 -16.45 3.71 31.76
CA THR A 90 -15.81 4.99 31.45
C THR A 90 -14.89 4.83 30.24
N CYS A 91 -14.72 5.87 29.45
CA CYS A 91 -13.70 5.91 28.40
C CYS A 91 -12.39 6.47 28.97
N THR A 92 -11.30 5.70 28.93
CA THR A 92 -9.98 6.14 29.42
C THR A 92 -9.30 7.15 28.50
N LEU A 93 -9.75 7.29 27.24
CA LEU A 93 -9.22 8.28 26.31
C LEU A 93 -9.80 9.68 26.54
N CYS A 94 -11.13 9.80 26.71
CA CYS A 94 -11.81 11.11 26.82
C CYS A 94 -12.39 11.42 28.19
N GLY A 95 -12.38 10.46 29.13
CA GLY A 95 -12.94 10.62 30.48
C GLY A 95 -14.47 10.55 30.56
N GLN A 96 -15.19 10.31 29.45
CA GLN A 96 -16.66 10.20 29.46
C GLN A 96 -17.10 8.99 30.29
N THR A 97 -18.00 9.21 31.25
CA THR A 97 -18.54 8.19 32.16
C THR A 97 -19.98 7.79 31.79
N ASP A 98 -20.53 6.78 32.49
CA ASP A 98 -21.89 6.23 32.30
C ASP A 98 -22.19 5.74 30.87
N LEU A 99 -21.15 5.34 30.12
CA LEU A 99 -21.32 4.68 28.83
C LEU A 99 -21.80 3.24 29.05
N GLN A 100 -22.68 2.75 28.19
CA GLN A 100 -23.03 1.32 28.15
C GLN A 100 -21.92 0.54 27.42
N ARG A 101 -21.48 -0.57 28.00
CA ARG A 101 -20.50 -1.50 27.40
C ARG A 101 -20.85 -1.87 25.96
N GLY A 102 -22.12 -2.22 25.68
CA GLY A 102 -22.57 -2.59 24.33
C GLY A 102 -22.54 -1.43 23.31
N ASN A 103 -22.52 -0.19 23.78
CA ASN A 103 -22.42 1.02 22.95
C ASN A 103 -21.00 1.64 22.97
N PHE A 104 -20.04 1.03 23.68
CA PHE A 104 -18.70 1.58 23.83
C PHE A 104 -17.94 1.63 22.49
N GLU A 105 -18.10 0.64 21.63
CA GLU A 105 -17.50 0.63 20.29
C GLU A 105 -18.02 1.80 19.43
N HIS A 106 -19.34 2.07 19.48
CA HIS A 106 -19.93 3.22 18.81
C HIS A 106 -19.36 4.53 19.36
N HIS A 107 -19.23 4.66 20.69
CA HIS A 107 -18.57 5.81 21.30
C HIS A 107 -17.14 5.96 20.76
N LEU A 108 -16.29 4.94 20.84
CA LEU A 108 -14.90 4.98 20.40
C LEU A 108 -14.77 5.39 18.91
N ASN A 109 -15.54 4.73 18.04
CA ASN A 109 -15.42 4.89 16.60
C ASN A 109 -16.15 6.13 16.04
N LYS A 110 -17.20 6.64 16.70
CA LYS A 110 -18.06 7.71 16.16
C LYS A 110 -18.17 8.98 17.02
N VAL A 111 -17.88 8.91 18.32
CA VAL A 111 -18.14 10.01 19.27
C VAL A 111 -16.87 10.51 19.98
N CYS A 112 -15.95 9.62 20.34
CA CYS A 112 -14.83 9.90 21.23
C CYS A 112 -13.90 10.99 20.67
N SER A 113 -13.87 12.11 21.39
CA SER A 113 -13.07 13.33 21.15
C SER A 113 -11.57 13.09 21.09
N LYS A 114 -11.08 12.17 21.93
CA LYS A 114 -9.66 11.83 22.06
C LYS A 114 -9.23 10.58 21.29
N MET A 115 -10.13 9.99 20.50
CA MET A 115 -9.75 8.90 19.60
C MET A 115 -8.89 9.44 18.47
N VAL A 116 -7.75 8.78 18.21
CA VAL A 116 -6.90 9.09 17.06
C VAL A 116 -7.60 8.61 15.78
N ILE A 117 -7.78 9.51 14.83
CA ILE A 117 -8.43 9.26 13.54
C ILE A 117 -7.61 9.86 12.40
N GLU A 118 -7.88 9.38 11.19
CA GLU A 118 -7.32 9.95 9.97
C GLU A 118 -8.15 11.15 9.48
N CYS A 119 -7.55 11.96 8.60
CA CYS A 119 -8.27 13.02 7.91
C CYS A 119 -9.37 12.46 6.98
N ILE A 120 -10.44 13.23 6.78
CA ILE A 120 -11.52 12.89 5.83
C ILE A 120 -10.99 12.69 4.39
N ALA A 121 -9.87 13.34 4.07
CA ALA A 121 -9.13 13.23 2.81
C ALA A 121 -8.04 12.11 2.80
N SER A 122 -8.09 11.11 3.69
CA SER A 122 -7.13 9.99 3.66
C SER A 122 -7.33 9.05 2.44
N ASP A 123 -8.51 9.11 1.81
CA ASP A 123 -8.80 8.51 0.51
C ASP A 123 -7.83 8.98 -0.59
N ILE A 124 -7.57 10.29 -0.64
CA ILE A 124 -6.57 10.94 -1.51
C ILE A 124 -5.19 11.12 -0.83
N LYS A 125 -4.91 10.30 0.20
CA LYS A 125 -3.61 10.18 0.88
C LYS A 125 -3.15 11.45 1.61
N CYS A 126 -4.09 12.19 2.21
CA CYS A 126 -3.73 13.11 3.29
C CYS A 126 -3.00 12.33 4.41
N PRO A 127 -1.79 12.74 4.84
CA PRO A 127 -1.00 12.01 5.83
C PRO A 127 -1.37 12.35 7.28
N TRP A 128 -2.35 13.22 7.51
CA TRP A 128 -2.71 13.67 8.86
C TRP A 128 -3.44 12.55 9.64
N GLN A 129 -2.93 12.29 10.83
CA GLN A 129 -3.55 11.49 11.87
C GLN A 129 -3.42 12.27 13.18
N GLY A 130 -4.52 12.38 13.93
CA GLY A 130 -4.59 13.16 15.16
C GLY A 130 -5.87 12.86 15.93
N ILE A 131 -6.08 13.50 17.09
CA ILE A 131 -7.31 13.27 17.87
C ILE A 131 -8.53 13.88 17.15
N ARG A 132 -9.71 13.28 17.34
CA ARG A 132 -10.96 13.73 16.70
C ARG A 132 -11.26 15.22 16.92
N ASP A 133 -10.97 15.76 18.10
CA ASP A 133 -11.14 17.20 18.39
C ASP A 133 -10.37 18.11 17.43
N GLU A 134 -9.15 17.73 17.05
CA GLU A 134 -8.25 18.52 16.21
C GLU A 134 -8.58 18.41 14.72
N LEU A 135 -9.43 17.44 14.32
CA LEU A 135 -9.78 17.20 12.92
C LEU A 135 -10.37 18.46 12.25
N GLN A 136 -11.19 19.24 12.95
CA GLN A 136 -11.82 20.43 12.37
C GLN A 136 -10.81 21.54 12.07
N ASP A 137 -9.82 21.74 12.95
CA ASP A 137 -8.75 22.72 12.75
C ASP A 137 -7.76 22.27 11.68
N HIS A 138 -7.49 20.96 11.59
CA HIS A 138 -6.80 20.39 10.45
C HIS A 138 -7.57 20.60 9.13
N VAL A 139 -8.86 20.24 9.06
CA VAL A 139 -9.67 20.34 7.84
C VAL A 139 -9.72 21.77 7.29
N ARG A 140 -9.80 22.78 8.15
CA ARG A 140 -9.72 24.21 7.77
C ARG A 140 -8.43 24.62 7.05
N THR A 141 -7.34 23.87 7.25
CA THR A 141 -6.02 24.12 6.67
C THR A 141 -5.56 23.01 5.72
N CYS A 142 -6.39 21.99 5.50
CA CYS A 142 -6.01 20.80 4.76
C CYS A 142 -6.06 21.03 3.25
N VAL A 143 -4.89 21.16 2.63
CA VAL A 143 -4.73 21.27 1.17
C VAL A 143 -5.41 20.12 0.42
N PHE A 144 -5.41 18.91 0.99
CA PHE A 144 -6.07 17.75 0.37
C PHE A 144 -7.59 17.91 0.34
N GLU A 145 -8.24 18.32 1.44
CA GLU A 145 -9.70 18.54 1.45
C GLU A 145 -10.09 19.71 0.52
N LEU A 146 -9.27 20.77 0.44
CA LEU A 146 -9.47 21.87 -0.52
C LEU A 146 -9.41 21.40 -1.99
N LEU A 147 -8.50 20.48 -2.32
CA LEU A 147 -8.36 19.92 -3.67
C LEU A 147 -9.42 18.85 -3.98
N ARG A 148 -10.07 18.28 -2.96
CA ARG A 148 -10.93 17.10 -3.07
C ARG A 148 -12.09 17.25 -4.08
N PRO A 149 -12.81 18.38 -4.20
CA PRO A 149 -13.87 18.51 -5.20
C PRO A 149 -13.34 18.42 -6.63
N VAL A 150 -12.21 19.08 -6.92
CA VAL A 150 -11.56 19.08 -8.23
C VAL A 150 -10.99 17.71 -8.55
N LEU A 151 -10.28 17.09 -7.60
CA LEU A 151 -9.78 15.72 -7.74
C LEU A 151 -10.92 14.72 -7.95
N SER A 152 -12.05 14.85 -7.25
CA SER A 152 -13.22 13.98 -7.44
C SER A 152 -13.80 14.09 -8.85
N SER A 153 -13.88 15.31 -9.39
CA SER A 153 -14.32 15.56 -10.77
C SER A 153 -13.35 14.93 -11.78
N ILE A 154 -12.05 15.14 -11.61
CA ILE A 154 -11.00 14.56 -12.47
C ILE A 154 -11.02 13.02 -12.40
N ILE A 155 -11.22 12.42 -11.22
CA ILE A 155 -11.32 10.96 -11.06
C ILE A 155 -12.57 10.42 -11.77
N ALA A 156 -13.70 11.11 -11.70
CA ALA A 156 -14.93 10.73 -12.41
C ALA A 156 -14.77 10.83 -13.93
N GLU A 157 -14.13 11.89 -14.42
CA GLU A 157 -13.83 12.06 -15.86
C GLU A 157 -12.85 11.01 -16.37
N ASN A 158 -11.79 10.71 -15.63
CA ASN A 158 -10.86 9.64 -15.97
C ASN A 158 -11.55 8.28 -16.05
N ARG A 159 -12.50 7.97 -15.15
CA ARG A 159 -13.30 6.73 -15.25
C ARG A 159 -14.09 6.70 -16.55
N LYS A 160 -14.82 7.78 -16.86
CA LYS A 160 -15.59 7.91 -18.10
C LYS A 160 -14.73 7.76 -19.36
N LEU A 161 -13.56 8.38 -19.40
CA LEU A 161 -12.61 8.26 -20.52
C LEU A 161 -12.08 6.82 -20.67
N ASN A 162 -11.70 6.16 -19.58
CA ASN A 162 -11.25 4.76 -19.61
C ASN A 162 -12.37 3.81 -20.07
N ASP A 163 -13.63 4.09 -19.73
CA ASP A 163 -14.77 3.30 -20.18
C ASP A 163 -15.07 3.53 -21.67
N GLN A 164 -14.89 4.76 -22.18
CA GLN A 164 -14.94 5.05 -23.62
C GLN A 164 -13.81 4.37 -24.39
N VAL A 165 -12.58 4.35 -23.86
CA VAL A 165 -11.44 3.62 -24.46
C VAL A 165 -11.78 2.14 -24.58
N ARG A 166 -12.28 1.50 -23.51
CA ARG A 166 -12.71 0.09 -23.55
C ARG A 166 -13.81 -0.17 -24.59
N GLN A 167 -14.80 0.70 -24.69
CA GLN A 167 -15.87 0.58 -25.71
C GLN A 167 -15.30 0.60 -27.13
N HIS A 168 -14.39 1.54 -27.42
CA HIS A 168 -13.75 1.62 -28.75
C HIS A 168 -12.79 0.46 -29.02
N GLU A 169 -12.08 -0.07 -28.02
CA GLU A 169 -11.28 -1.29 -28.15
C GLU A 169 -12.15 -2.50 -28.52
N ASP A 170 -13.31 -2.66 -27.88
CA ASP A 170 -14.29 -3.71 -28.22
C ASP A 170 -14.87 -3.55 -29.64
N GLU A 171 -15.18 -2.31 -30.06
CA GLU A 171 -15.63 -2.00 -31.43
C GLU A 171 -14.55 -2.35 -32.46
N ILE A 172 -13.30 -1.95 -32.22
CA ILE A 172 -12.15 -2.26 -33.07
C ILE A 172 -11.96 -3.78 -33.18
N ASN A 173 -12.10 -4.52 -32.08
CA ASN A 173 -11.95 -5.98 -32.07
C ASN A 173 -13.08 -6.67 -32.86
N LYS A 174 -14.33 -6.22 -32.73
CA LYS A 174 -15.46 -6.71 -33.54
C LYS A 174 -15.24 -6.43 -35.04
N LEU A 175 -14.80 -5.22 -35.40
CA LEU A 175 -14.51 -4.86 -36.80
C LEU A 175 -13.36 -5.69 -37.39
N LYS A 176 -12.28 -5.93 -36.63
CA LYS A 176 -11.19 -6.84 -37.04
C LYS A 176 -11.68 -8.26 -37.28
N GLN A 177 -12.53 -8.80 -36.39
CA GLN A 177 -13.14 -10.12 -36.58
C GLN A 177 -14.02 -10.18 -37.83
N ALA A 178 -14.77 -9.13 -38.14
CA ALA A 178 -15.61 -9.04 -39.34
C ALA A 178 -14.82 -8.85 -40.65
N LEU A 179 -13.59 -8.31 -40.59
CA LEU A 179 -12.70 -8.14 -41.75
C LEU A 179 -11.86 -9.39 -42.07
N ASN A 180 -11.61 -10.25 -41.07
CA ASN A 180 -10.81 -11.47 -41.21
C ASN A 180 -11.29 -12.42 -42.36
N PRO A 181 -12.60 -12.62 -42.62
CA PRO A 181 -13.08 -13.44 -43.74
C PRO A 181 -12.74 -12.88 -45.13
N LEU A 182 -12.47 -11.57 -45.26
CA LEU A 182 -12.17 -10.94 -46.56
C LEU A 182 -10.70 -11.05 -46.98
N GLN A 183 -9.82 -11.53 -46.10
CA GLN A 183 -8.40 -11.77 -46.42
C GLN A 183 -8.12 -13.20 -46.91
N ILE A 184 -9.13 -14.09 -46.93
CA ILE A 184 -9.02 -15.48 -47.37
C ILE A 184 -9.95 -15.75 -48.58
N ALA A 185 -9.81 -14.93 -49.62
CA ALA A 185 -10.39 -15.22 -50.93
C ALA A 185 -9.31 -15.83 -51.85
N PRO A 186 -9.40 -17.12 -52.24
CA PRO A 186 -8.41 -17.72 -53.12
C PRO A 186 -8.48 -17.09 -54.52
N ARG A 187 -7.32 -16.66 -55.02
CA ARG A 187 -7.18 -16.14 -56.38
C ARG A 187 -7.26 -17.30 -57.38
N SER A 188 -8.15 -17.18 -58.36
CA SER A 188 -8.48 -18.23 -59.33
C SER A 188 -7.27 -18.83 -60.05
N GLU A 189 -7.26 -20.15 -60.15
CA GLU A 189 -6.28 -20.93 -60.91
C GLU A 189 -6.45 -20.71 -62.43
N TYR A 190 -5.32 -20.45 -63.10
CA TYR A 190 -5.05 -20.89 -64.47
C TYR A 190 -3.58 -21.32 -64.46
N GLY A 191 -3.31 -22.59 -64.78
CA GLY A 191 -2.00 -23.20 -64.61
C GLY A 191 -1.08 -23.03 -65.83
N ASP A 192 0.17 -23.44 -65.65
CA ASP A 192 0.84 -24.36 -66.58
C ASP A 192 1.96 -25.14 -65.83
N ASP A 193 2.47 -26.20 -66.46
CA ASP A 193 3.37 -27.21 -65.89
C ASP A 193 4.75 -26.70 -65.43
N SER A 194 5.30 -27.31 -64.37
CA SER A 194 6.54 -28.15 -64.41
C SER A 194 7.30 -28.26 -63.07
N ASP A 195 7.70 -29.51 -62.79
CA ASP A 195 8.82 -30.03 -62.00
C ASP A 195 9.04 -29.72 -60.50
N ASP A 196 9.22 -30.85 -59.79
CA ASP A 196 10.04 -31.11 -58.60
C ASP A 196 9.92 -30.21 -57.37
N THR A 197 9.26 -30.74 -56.33
CA THR A 197 9.96 -31.12 -55.07
C THR A 197 9.07 -31.97 -54.16
N SER A 198 9.14 -33.30 -54.31
CA SER A 198 8.50 -34.23 -53.39
C SER A 198 9.40 -34.49 -52.15
N SER A 199 9.14 -33.77 -51.05
CA SER A 199 9.27 -34.26 -49.65
C SER A 199 9.04 -33.16 -48.60
N ILE A 200 7.80 -32.66 -48.49
CA ILE A 200 7.31 -32.06 -47.24
C ILE A 200 5.98 -32.74 -46.89
N ALA A 201 6.07 -33.93 -46.30
CA ALA A 201 4.96 -34.53 -45.59
C ALA A 201 4.92 -33.97 -44.16
N SER A 202 3.75 -33.44 -43.78
CA SER A 202 3.30 -33.25 -42.39
C SER A 202 4.28 -32.61 -41.40
N GLU A 203 4.08 -31.31 -41.13
CA GLU A 203 3.65 -30.90 -39.79
C GLU A 203 2.93 -29.55 -39.85
N ILE A 204 1.62 -29.56 -39.56
CA ILE A 204 0.80 -28.35 -39.49
C ILE A 204 1.12 -27.65 -38.16
N SER A 205 2.23 -26.94 -38.14
CA SER A 205 2.45 -25.89 -37.14
C SER A 205 1.64 -24.68 -37.55
N THR A 206 0.64 -24.34 -36.74
CA THR A 206 -0.06 -23.05 -36.79
C THR A 206 0.94 -21.92 -36.97
N THR A 207 0.76 -21.11 -38.01
CA THR A 207 1.50 -19.86 -38.22
C THR A 207 1.03 -18.82 -37.21
N ASP A 208 1.34 -19.06 -35.93
CA ASP A 208 1.45 -18.00 -34.95
C ASP A 208 2.40 -16.94 -35.53
N ASN A 209 1.91 -15.71 -35.59
CA ASN A 209 2.63 -14.57 -36.14
C ASN A 209 3.66 -14.13 -35.10
N GLY A 210 4.70 -14.94 -34.91
CA GLY A 210 5.62 -14.92 -33.79
C GLY A 210 6.11 -13.53 -33.40
N VAL A 211 5.34 -12.91 -32.50
CA VAL A 211 5.78 -11.84 -31.62
C VAL A 211 6.73 -12.53 -30.66
N LYS A 212 8.03 -12.38 -30.92
CA LYS A 212 9.04 -12.88 -29.98
C LYS A 212 8.91 -12.06 -28.71
N GLU A 213 8.26 -12.63 -27.71
CA GLU A 213 8.10 -12.00 -26.41
C GLU A 213 9.45 -11.57 -25.88
N GLU A 214 9.56 -10.29 -25.51
CA GLU A 214 10.85 -9.65 -25.32
C GLU A 214 11.40 -9.84 -23.91
N ASP A 215 11.80 -11.08 -23.67
CA ASP A 215 12.37 -11.64 -22.43
C ASP A 215 13.70 -11.02 -21.94
N THR A 216 14.32 -10.13 -22.73
CA THR A 216 15.70 -9.67 -22.50
C THR A 216 15.72 -8.18 -22.18
N ILE A 217 16.35 -7.80 -21.06
CA ILE A 217 16.59 -6.40 -20.70
C ILE A 217 18.02 -5.95 -21.08
N TYR A 218 18.14 -4.65 -21.35
CA TYR A 218 19.39 -3.91 -21.58
C TYR A 218 19.58 -2.85 -20.50
N ILE A 219 20.69 -2.94 -19.78
CA ILE A 219 21.07 -2.05 -18.68
C ILE A 219 22.17 -1.10 -19.19
N ARG A 220 21.99 0.21 -19.00
CA ARG A 220 22.97 1.27 -19.28
C ARG A 220 23.45 1.92 -17.99
N ASN A 221 24.58 2.62 -18.10
CA ASN A 221 25.18 3.40 -17.02
C ASN A 221 25.56 2.55 -15.79
N LEU A 222 26.28 1.45 -16.02
CA LEU A 222 26.92 0.66 -14.97
C LEU A 222 28.36 1.18 -14.75
N PRO A 223 28.86 1.24 -13.50
CA PRO A 223 30.25 1.61 -13.25
C PRO A 223 31.23 0.45 -13.49
N ALA A 224 32.52 0.80 -13.63
CA ALA A 224 33.63 -0.11 -13.94
C ALA A 224 33.80 -1.32 -13.01
N THR A 225 33.23 -1.24 -11.80
CA THR A 225 33.37 -2.22 -10.72
C THR A 225 32.33 -3.34 -10.74
N VAL A 226 31.25 -3.23 -11.53
CA VAL A 226 30.14 -4.19 -11.52
C VAL A 226 30.56 -5.57 -12.03
N LYS A 227 30.31 -6.58 -11.21
CA LYS A 227 30.56 -8.00 -11.52
C LYS A 227 29.27 -8.73 -11.89
N PHE A 228 29.45 -9.96 -12.36
CA PHE A 228 28.34 -10.85 -12.71
C PHE A 228 27.42 -11.13 -11.52
N ASN A 229 27.96 -11.42 -10.32
CA ASN A 229 27.16 -11.71 -9.12
C ASN A 229 26.26 -10.52 -8.76
N ASP A 230 26.80 -9.31 -8.73
CA ASP A 230 26.06 -8.08 -8.39
C ASP A 230 24.83 -7.85 -9.31
N LEU A 231 24.90 -8.30 -10.57
CA LEU A 231 23.77 -8.28 -11.50
C LEU A 231 22.83 -9.47 -11.29
N PHE A 232 23.36 -10.67 -11.03
CA PHE A 232 22.56 -11.84 -10.74
C PHE A 232 21.71 -11.65 -9.48
N ASP A 233 22.29 -11.16 -8.39
CA ASP A 233 21.58 -10.94 -7.12
C ASP A 233 20.54 -9.81 -7.24
N LEU A 234 20.84 -8.75 -8.01
CA LEU A 234 19.93 -7.63 -8.20
C LEU A 234 18.71 -7.98 -9.06
N PHE A 235 18.85 -8.89 -10.04
CA PHE A 235 17.82 -9.20 -11.04
C PHE A 235 17.13 -10.55 -10.86
N SER A 236 17.75 -11.54 -10.22
CA SER A 236 17.15 -12.87 -9.95
C SER A 236 15.86 -12.82 -9.11
N LYS A 237 15.68 -11.76 -8.32
CA LYS A 237 14.47 -11.52 -7.53
C LYS A 237 13.21 -11.18 -8.35
N PHE A 238 13.33 -10.84 -9.63
CA PHE A 238 12.17 -10.60 -10.52
C PHE A 238 11.73 -11.85 -11.29
N GLY A 239 12.56 -12.89 -11.31
CA GLY A 239 12.29 -14.13 -12.02
C GLY A 239 13.54 -14.92 -12.36
N ARG A 240 13.34 -16.09 -12.94
CA ARG A 240 14.45 -16.97 -13.35
C ARG A 240 15.18 -16.35 -14.55
N ILE A 241 16.49 -16.21 -14.42
CA ILE A 241 17.38 -15.78 -15.51
C ILE A 241 17.68 -17.00 -16.39
N LYS A 242 17.61 -16.85 -17.72
CA LYS A 242 17.85 -17.94 -18.67
C LYS A 242 19.24 -18.54 -18.48
N PHE A 243 19.29 -19.86 -18.41
CA PHE A 243 20.51 -20.65 -18.36
C PHE A 243 20.65 -21.42 -19.67
N ASN A 244 21.78 -21.25 -20.36
CA ASN A 244 22.02 -21.93 -21.62
C ASN A 244 22.81 -23.23 -21.34
N PRO A 245 22.17 -24.43 -21.40
CA PRO A 245 22.81 -25.69 -21.05
C PRO A 245 24.03 -26.00 -21.94
N ASN A 246 24.02 -25.52 -23.19
CA ASN A 246 25.09 -25.77 -24.16
C ASN A 246 26.39 -24.99 -23.85
N ASN A 247 26.32 -23.92 -23.06
CA ASN A 247 27.48 -23.08 -22.72
C ASN A 247 27.76 -23.03 -21.20
N LYS A 248 26.99 -23.79 -20.40
CA LYS A 248 27.04 -23.82 -18.92
C LYS A 248 27.08 -22.42 -18.27
N LYS A 249 26.41 -21.44 -18.88
CA LYS A 249 26.38 -20.04 -18.44
C LYS A 249 24.95 -19.52 -18.45
N THR A 250 24.63 -18.71 -17.45
CA THR A 250 23.45 -17.85 -17.45
C THR A 250 23.64 -16.73 -18.47
N ASP A 251 22.55 -16.32 -19.12
CA ASP A 251 22.55 -15.31 -20.19
C ASP A 251 22.61 -13.87 -19.62
N ILE A 252 23.67 -13.60 -18.84
CA ILE A 252 24.09 -12.25 -18.42
C ILE A 252 25.35 -11.86 -19.20
N PHE A 253 25.25 -10.84 -20.04
CA PHE A 253 26.36 -10.37 -20.88
C PHE A 253 26.75 -8.94 -20.51
N ILE A 254 27.87 -8.79 -19.79
CA ILE A 254 28.46 -7.49 -19.46
C ILE A 254 29.21 -6.93 -20.68
N LEU A 255 28.84 -5.73 -21.13
CA LEU A 255 29.36 -5.09 -22.33
C LEU A 255 30.46 -4.07 -21.99
N LYS A 256 31.70 -4.39 -22.35
CA LYS A 256 32.83 -3.47 -22.24
C LYS A 256 32.83 -2.50 -23.44
N ASN A 257 33.01 -1.21 -23.16
CA ASN A 257 33.06 -0.19 -24.20
C ASN A 257 34.42 -0.23 -24.91
N LYS A 258 34.47 -0.04 -26.23
CA LYS A 258 35.72 -0.06 -27.01
C LYS A 258 36.47 1.27 -27.03
N GLN A 259 35.84 2.38 -26.59
CA GLN A 259 36.40 3.74 -26.74
C GLN A 259 36.93 4.39 -25.45
N LYS A 260 36.71 3.81 -24.27
CA LYS A 260 37.37 4.20 -23.01
C LYS A 260 38.00 2.95 -22.38
N LYS A 261 39.19 3.08 -21.81
CA LYS A 261 39.91 1.96 -21.15
C LYS A 261 39.37 1.60 -19.76
N ASP A 262 38.32 2.27 -19.30
CA ASP A 262 37.57 1.97 -18.08
C ASP A 262 36.21 1.35 -18.45
N GLY A 263 35.88 0.17 -17.90
CA GLY A 263 34.75 -0.65 -18.31
C GLY A 263 33.43 -0.39 -17.55
N PRO A 264 32.53 -1.39 -17.54
CA PRO A 264 31.65 -1.74 -18.63
C PRO A 264 30.45 -0.77 -18.78
N CYS A 265 30.16 -0.32 -20.00
CA CYS A 265 29.11 0.69 -20.27
C CYS A 265 27.70 0.07 -20.47
N GLY A 266 27.44 -1.09 -19.88
CA GLY A 266 26.13 -1.73 -19.88
C GLY A 266 26.16 -3.25 -19.73
N ALA A 267 24.98 -3.86 -19.60
CA ALA A 267 24.81 -5.31 -19.55
C ALA A 267 23.50 -5.73 -20.21
N LYS A 268 23.40 -7.00 -20.61
CA LYS A 268 22.16 -7.67 -21.00
C LYS A 268 21.84 -8.78 -20.02
N VAL A 269 20.57 -8.96 -19.70
CA VAL A 269 20.05 -10.07 -18.88
C VAL A 269 18.82 -10.63 -19.58
N ALA A 270 18.81 -11.93 -19.87
CA ALA A 270 17.64 -12.61 -20.41
C ALA A 270 16.90 -13.38 -19.30
N PHE A 271 15.60 -13.15 -19.16
CA PHE A 271 14.71 -13.87 -18.26
C PHE A 271 14.06 -15.05 -18.97
N VAL A 272 13.50 -16.00 -18.21
CA VAL A 272 12.67 -17.08 -18.75
C VAL A 272 11.39 -16.49 -19.36
N ASP A 273 10.76 -15.56 -18.63
CA ASP A 273 9.43 -15.01 -18.89
C ASP A 273 9.47 -13.49 -19.13
N LYS A 274 8.59 -12.96 -20.00
CA LYS A 274 8.50 -11.53 -20.31
C LYS A 274 8.10 -10.68 -19.10
N GLU A 275 7.20 -11.18 -18.25
CA GLU A 275 6.72 -10.47 -17.06
C GLU A 275 7.87 -10.11 -16.10
N SER A 276 8.86 -11.00 -15.96
CA SER A 276 10.07 -10.75 -15.17
C SER A 276 10.95 -9.63 -15.75
N ALA A 277 11.03 -9.53 -17.07
CA ALA A 277 11.74 -8.45 -17.76
C ALA A 277 11.02 -7.11 -17.58
N ASP A 278 9.70 -7.08 -17.71
CA ASP A 278 8.88 -5.88 -17.51
C ASP A 278 8.94 -5.40 -16.06
N ALA A 279 8.82 -6.30 -15.08
CA ALA A 279 8.94 -5.99 -13.65
C ALA A 279 10.32 -5.43 -13.30
N ALA A 280 11.39 -5.97 -13.89
CA ALA A 280 12.75 -5.48 -13.72
C ALA A 280 12.94 -4.06 -14.31
N VAL A 281 12.34 -3.76 -15.47
CA VAL A 281 12.34 -2.42 -16.07
C VAL A 281 11.60 -1.42 -15.17
N LEU A 282 10.36 -1.74 -14.78
CA LEU A 282 9.53 -0.87 -13.92
C LEU A 282 10.19 -0.57 -12.58
N ALA A 283 10.85 -1.55 -11.95
CA ALA A 283 11.45 -1.40 -10.63
C ALA A 283 12.79 -0.66 -10.61
N TYR A 284 13.53 -0.61 -11.73
CA TYR A 284 14.92 -0.13 -11.76
C TYR A 284 15.27 0.91 -12.83
N ASN A 285 14.42 1.19 -13.82
CA ASN A 285 14.73 2.22 -14.81
C ASN A 285 14.80 3.63 -14.16
N GLY A 286 15.96 4.28 -14.25
CA GLY A 286 16.22 5.59 -13.63
C GLY A 286 16.53 5.56 -12.13
N LYS A 287 16.49 4.38 -11.49
CA LYS A 287 16.66 4.26 -10.04
C LYS A 287 18.13 4.39 -9.62
N HIS A 288 18.35 5.08 -8.50
CA HIS A 288 19.67 5.17 -7.89
C HIS A 288 20.01 3.89 -7.13
N ILE A 289 21.12 3.25 -7.47
CA ILE A 289 21.59 2.00 -6.88
C ILE A 289 22.67 2.34 -5.85
N GLN A 290 22.35 2.23 -4.55
CA GLN A 290 23.26 2.59 -3.45
C GLN A 290 24.60 1.86 -3.51
N GLN A 291 24.59 0.54 -3.76
CA GLN A 291 25.81 -0.29 -3.88
C GLN A 291 26.78 0.15 -5.00
N TRP A 292 26.31 0.95 -5.97
CA TRP A 292 27.09 1.42 -7.11
C TRP A 292 27.18 2.96 -7.19
N ASN A 293 26.55 3.67 -6.25
CA ASN A 293 26.36 5.13 -6.24
C ASN A 293 26.02 5.73 -7.62
N THR A 294 25.18 5.04 -8.39
CA THR A 294 24.91 5.35 -9.80
C THR A 294 23.43 5.15 -10.11
N ARG A 295 22.85 6.02 -10.95
CA ARG A 295 21.52 5.80 -11.56
C ARG A 295 21.65 4.89 -12.78
N ILE A 296 21.05 3.71 -12.74
CA ILE A 296 21.00 2.80 -13.89
C ILE A 296 19.79 3.11 -14.77
N GLN A 297 19.88 2.83 -16.07
CA GLN A 297 18.74 2.85 -16.98
C GLN A 297 18.51 1.43 -17.48
N VAL A 298 17.27 0.94 -17.41
CA VAL A 298 16.92 -0.44 -17.75
C VAL A 298 15.79 -0.37 -18.78
N ASN A 299 15.97 -1.01 -19.94
CA ASN A 299 15.01 -1.01 -21.03
C ASN A 299 14.90 -2.41 -21.65
N ILE A 300 13.79 -2.70 -22.33
CA ILE A 300 13.62 -3.94 -23.09
C ILE A 300 14.56 -3.96 -24.31
N SER A 301 15.12 -5.12 -24.64
CA SER A 301 16.13 -5.32 -25.69
C SER A 301 15.54 -5.85 -27.01
N TYR A 302 14.88 -4.98 -27.76
CA TYR A 302 14.38 -5.24 -29.12
C TYR A 302 15.43 -5.89 -30.04
N ARG A 303 15.21 -7.12 -30.50
CA ARG A 303 16.02 -7.73 -31.57
C ARG A 303 15.51 -7.27 -32.94
N LYS A 304 16.20 -6.32 -33.58
CA LYS A 304 15.91 -5.93 -34.97
C LYS A 304 15.88 -7.16 -35.89
N ARG A 305 14.74 -7.44 -36.53
CA ARG A 305 14.71 -8.31 -37.71
C ARG A 305 15.59 -7.66 -38.79
N LYS A 306 16.46 -8.43 -39.44
CA LYS A 306 17.08 -7.98 -40.70
C LYS A 306 16.00 -8.04 -41.78
N ASN A 307 15.60 -6.89 -42.33
CA ASN A 307 15.16 -6.84 -43.72
C ASN A 307 15.50 -5.46 -44.33
N PRO A 308 15.80 -5.38 -45.65
CA PRO A 308 16.42 -4.21 -46.24
C PRO A 308 15.40 -3.30 -46.97
N ALA A 309 15.17 -2.10 -46.44
CA ALA A 309 14.69 -0.95 -47.24
C ALA A 309 14.93 0.36 -46.47
N TYR A 310 15.12 1.44 -47.22
CA TYR A 310 15.27 2.82 -46.75
C TYR A 310 14.20 3.23 -45.71
N PHE A 311 14.63 3.92 -44.64
CA PHE A 311 14.60 5.39 -44.65
C PHE A 311 15.58 5.97 -43.63
N SER A 312 16.40 6.91 -44.09
CA SER A 312 17.27 7.76 -43.27
C SER A 312 16.50 8.95 -42.73
N GLY A 313 16.62 9.29 -41.43
CA GLY A 313 16.01 10.52 -40.91
C GLY A 313 15.82 10.59 -39.40
N ALA A 314 16.89 10.73 -38.64
CA ALA A 314 16.85 11.30 -37.30
C ALA A 314 18.19 11.96 -37.00
N HIS A 315 18.28 13.27 -37.27
CA HIS A 315 19.49 14.05 -37.03
C HIS A 315 19.68 14.30 -35.52
N PHE A 316 20.94 14.43 -35.11
CA PHE A 316 21.32 14.79 -33.75
C PHE A 316 20.78 16.18 -33.35
N GLN A 317 20.39 16.34 -32.08
CA GLN A 317 20.60 17.57 -31.34
C GLN A 317 21.27 17.22 -30.00
N ASP A 318 22.58 17.48 -29.94
CA ASP A 318 23.29 17.57 -28.68
C ASP A 318 22.78 18.77 -27.88
N ASN A 319 22.56 18.58 -26.58
CA ASN A 319 22.56 19.69 -25.63
C ASN A 319 23.25 19.21 -24.34
N ALA A 320 24.57 19.30 -24.35
CA ALA A 320 25.38 19.14 -23.16
C ALA A 320 25.35 20.45 -22.35
N HIS A 321 24.80 20.41 -21.14
CA HIS A 321 25.08 21.43 -20.13
C HIS A 321 25.57 20.75 -18.85
N ALA A 322 26.84 20.99 -18.54
CA ALA A 322 27.47 20.52 -17.32
C ALA A 322 26.97 21.33 -16.12
N SER A 323 26.55 20.65 -15.06
CA SER A 323 26.31 21.28 -13.76
C SER A 323 27.64 21.60 -13.11
N GLN A 324 27.93 22.89 -12.90
CA GLN A 324 29.09 23.33 -12.13
C GLN A 324 28.84 23.17 -10.63
N GLU A 325 29.85 22.68 -9.92
CA GLU A 325 29.88 22.65 -8.45
C GLU A 325 30.12 24.07 -7.90
N ALA A 326 29.38 24.48 -6.87
CA ALA A 326 29.68 25.68 -6.10
C ALA A 326 30.02 25.29 -4.66
N LYS A 327 31.27 25.53 -4.26
CA LYS A 327 31.71 25.45 -2.85
C LYS A 327 31.34 26.75 -2.11
N PRO A 328 31.12 26.68 -0.78
CA PRO A 328 30.91 27.88 0.03
C PRO A 328 32.24 28.59 0.33
N THR A 329 32.21 29.92 0.30
CA THR A 329 33.27 30.78 0.85
C THR A 329 32.67 31.66 1.94
N ALA A 330 33.31 31.67 3.12
CA ALA A 330 33.03 32.66 4.15
C ALA A 330 33.72 33.99 3.79
N ASP A 331 33.15 35.11 4.24
CA ASP A 331 33.89 36.06 5.08
C ASP A 331 32.94 37.09 5.75
N HIS A 332 33.20 37.30 7.04
CA HIS A 332 33.25 38.55 7.82
C HIS A 332 32.82 39.88 7.14
N GLU A 333 32.19 40.87 7.79
CA GLU A 333 31.70 41.06 9.17
C GLU A 333 30.98 42.44 9.25
N LYS A 334 29.95 42.60 10.10
CA LYS A 334 29.83 43.71 11.09
C LYS A 334 28.44 43.85 11.73
N PHE A 335 28.43 43.89 13.07
CA PHE A 335 27.65 44.74 13.98
C PHE A 335 26.22 45.15 13.54
N SER A 336 25.18 44.86 14.34
CA SER A 336 25.11 45.40 15.70
C SER A 336 24.29 44.54 16.69
N ARG A 337 24.60 44.70 17.98
CA ARG A 337 23.85 44.14 19.12
C ARG A 337 22.86 45.19 19.62
N GLN A 338 21.66 44.80 20.06
CA GLN A 338 21.00 45.21 21.32
C GLN A 338 19.49 44.89 21.35
N ALA A 339 19.11 44.01 22.28
CA ALA A 339 18.07 44.33 23.26
C ALA A 339 18.81 44.92 24.50
N PRO A 340 18.16 45.59 25.48
CA PRO A 340 16.72 45.63 25.79
C PRO A 340 16.15 47.04 26.04
N ASN A 341 14.86 47.17 26.38
CA ASN A 341 14.45 47.76 27.68
C ASN A 341 12.94 47.77 27.97
N VAL A 342 12.65 47.87 29.26
CA VAL A 342 11.34 48.07 29.90
C VAL A 342 11.25 49.52 30.44
N ALA A 343 10.08 50.16 30.35
CA ALA A 343 9.53 51.21 31.25
C ALA A 343 8.46 52.04 30.49
N THR A 344 7.19 52.14 30.88
CA THR A 344 6.57 52.85 32.04
C THR A 344 6.29 54.33 31.79
N THR A 345 5.01 54.74 31.86
CA THR A 345 4.38 56.05 32.26
C THR A 345 3.01 56.20 31.55
N VAL A 346 1.92 56.80 32.06
CA VAL A 346 1.53 57.35 33.40
C VAL A 346 -0.03 57.35 33.52
N ASN A 347 -0.53 57.35 34.77
CA ASN A 347 -1.95 57.37 35.25
C ASN A 347 -2.65 58.77 35.19
N PRO A 348 -3.87 59.01 35.76
CA PRO A 348 -5.18 58.32 35.79
C PRO A 348 -6.34 59.31 35.36
N PRO A 349 -7.66 59.24 35.75
CA PRO A 349 -8.16 59.41 37.14
C PRO A 349 -9.49 58.70 37.58
N THR A 350 -9.59 58.46 38.91
CA THR A 350 -10.76 58.58 39.83
C THR A 350 -12.11 57.83 39.72
N SER A 351 -12.53 57.36 40.92
CA SER A 351 -13.88 57.37 41.56
C SER A 351 -14.97 56.32 41.24
N GLN A 352 -15.25 55.49 42.26
CA GLN A 352 -16.55 54.87 42.60
C GLN A 352 -17.59 55.96 43.01
N PRO A 353 -18.94 55.73 43.08
CA PRO A 353 -19.59 54.91 44.16
C PRO A 353 -20.97 54.27 43.73
N GLU A 354 -21.78 53.54 44.53
CA GLU A 354 -21.61 52.91 45.86
C GLU A 354 -22.27 51.50 45.95
N LYS A 355 -23.49 51.37 46.50
CA LYS A 355 -24.26 50.13 46.77
C LYS A 355 -25.78 50.42 46.72
N THR A 356 -26.60 49.40 46.37
CA THR A 356 -27.92 49.05 46.96
C THR A 356 -28.49 47.83 46.23
N GLN A 357 -28.65 46.64 46.84
CA GLN A 357 -29.75 46.18 47.71
C GLN A 357 -31.16 46.05 47.08
N ARG A 358 -31.66 44.79 47.11
CA ARG A 358 -33.05 44.33 47.30
C ARG A 358 -34.21 44.85 46.42
N THR A 359 -34.85 43.90 45.73
CA THR A 359 -36.28 43.51 45.92
C THR A 359 -36.46 42.07 45.41
N LYS A 360 -36.82 41.10 46.26
CA LYS A 360 -38.20 40.62 46.50
C LYS A 360 -39.01 40.31 45.22
N LYS A 361 -39.28 39.02 45.01
CA LYS A 361 -40.51 38.56 44.36
C LYS A 361 -41.11 37.41 45.18
N ASN A 362 -42.26 37.69 45.79
CA ASN A 362 -43.26 36.67 46.10
C ASN A 362 -43.74 36.06 44.75
N LYS A 363 -44.30 34.86 44.69
CA LYS A 363 -45.43 34.38 45.51
C LYS A 363 -45.54 32.86 45.40
#